data_AF-A0A2N3LNB0-F1
#
_entry.id   AF-A0A2N3LNB0-F1
#
_cell.length_a   1.000
_cell.length_b   1.000
_cell.length_c   1.000
_cell.angle_alpha   90.00
_cell.angle_beta   90.00
_cell.angle_gamma   90.00
#
_symmetry.space_group_name_H-M   'P 1'
#
loop_
_entity.id
_entity.type
_entity.pdbx_description
1 polymer ?
#
loop_
_entity_poly.entity_id
_entity_poly.type
_entity_poly.pdbx_seq_one_letter_code
_entity_poly.pdbx_strand_id
1 'polypeptide(L)' 'MKKIAVLGSCVSRDSFNSKFIPDYKKYYSCVLHQNQMSMISLVSEPIPFDEDLIDNLSPFDTRHFKTELNKSFFAPWY' A
#
# COMPACT_ATOMS: atom_id res chain seq x y z
N MET A 1 13.22 -8.84 -12.70
CA MET A 1 11.84 -8.94 -12.18
C MET A 1 11.24 -7.54 -12.16
N LYS A 2 10.02 -7.34 -12.70
CA LYS A 2 9.43 -5.99 -12.75
C LYS A 2 8.82 -5.62 -11.39
N LYS A 3 9.22 -4.48 -10.82
CA LYS A 3 8.59 -3.93 -9.62
C LYS A 3 7.26 -3.28 -9.98
N ILE A 4 6.23 -3.51 -9.20
CA ILE A 4 4.91 -2.94 -9.40
C ILE A 4 4.34 -2.44 -8.06
N ALA A 5 3.51 -1.41 -8.12
CA ALA A 5 2.66 -0.97 -7.03
C ALA A 5 1.19 -1.13 -7.42
N VAL A 6 0.32 -1.41 -6.44
CA VAL A 6 -1.11 -1.58 -6.67
C VAL A 6 -1.90 -0.54 -5.89
N LEU A 7 -2.61 0.32 -6.61
CA LEU A 7 -3.63 1.20 -6.04
C LEU A 7 -4.99 0.69 -6.46
N GLY A 8 -5.83 0.23 -5.53
CA GLY A 8 -7.14 -0.28 -5.91
C GLY A 8 -7.86 -1.04 -4.81
N SER A 9 -8.57 -2.10 -5.19
CA SER A 9 -9.32 -2.93 -4.25
C SER A 9 -8.50 -4.16 -3.81
N CYS A 10 -9.02 -4.90 -2.83
CA CYS A 10 -8.46 -6.22 -2.48
C CYS A 10 -8.35 -7.16 -3.70
N VAL A 11 -9.28 -7.04 -4.65
CA VAL A 11 -9.30 -7.85 -5.87
C VAL A 11 -8.14 -7.49 -6.79
N SER A 12 -7.80 -6.21 -6.93
CA SER A 12 -6.63 -5.77 -7.72
C SER A 12 -5.32 -6.33 -7.16
N ARG A 13 -5.21 -6.44 -5.84
CA ARG A 13 -4.04 -7.04 -5.16
C ARG A 13 -3.96 -8.55 -5.38
N ASP A 14 -5.08 -9.24 -5.55
CA ASP A 14 -5.10 -10.70 -5.64
C ASP A 14 -4.43 -11.25 -6.92
N SER A 15 -4.29 -10.43 -7.96
CA SER A 15 -3.41 -10.75 -9.11
C SER A 15 -1.94 -10.95 -8.72
N PHE A 16 -1.53 -10.48 -7.54
CA PHE A 16 -0.18 -10.60 -6.98
C PHE A 16 -0.16 -11.37 -5.65
N ASN A 17 -1.03 -12.37 -5.54
CA ASN A 17 -1.12 -13.27 -4.40
C ASN A 17 -0.92 -14.73 -4.86
N SER A 18 0.07 -15.41 -4.28
CA SER A 18 0.49 -16.76 -4.71
C SER A 18 -0.57 -17.83 -4.40
N LYS A 19 -1.58 -17.52 -3.58
CA LYS A 19 -2.74 -18.41 -3.38
C LYS A 19 -3.65 -18.45 -4.60
N PHE A 20 -3.69 -17.38 -5.39
CA PHE A 20 -4.57 -17.26 -6.57
C PHE A 20 -3.78 -17.43 -7.87
N ILE A 21 -2.62 -16.79 -7.99
CA ILE A 21 -1.73 -16.86 -9.16
C ILE A 21 -0.37 -17.38 -8.70
N PRO A 22 -0.13 -18.70 -8.59
CA PRO A 22 1.05 -19.25 -7.93
C PRO A 22 2.39 -18.76 -8.46
N ASP A 23 2.47 -18.45 -9.75
CA ASP A 23 3.71 -18.13 -10.45
C ASP A 23 3.93 -16.64 -10.75
N TYR A 24 3.07 -15.73 -10.24
CA TYR A 24 3.22 -14.29 -10.52
C TYR A 24 4.60 -13.75 -10.14
N LYS A 25 5.22 -14.31 -9.09
CA LYS A 25 6.55 -13.94 -8.58
C LYS A 25 7.67 -14.22 -9.57
N LYS A 26 7.45 -15.01 -10.62
CA LYS A 26 8.43 -15.20 -11.71
C LYS A 26 8.55 -13.93 -12.57
N TYR A 27 7.46 -13.16 -12.67
CA TYR A 27 7.35 -12.01 -13.58
C TYR A 27 7.41 -10.67 -12.84
N TYR A 28 6.77 -10.60 -11.67
CA TYR A 28 6.54 -9.35 -10.93
C TYR A 28 6.93 -9.43 -9.45
N SER A 29 7.35 -8.30 -8.91
CA SER A 29 7.52 -8.06 -7.47
C SER A 29 6.54 -6.95 -7.08
N CYS A 30 5.48 -7.31 -6.35
CA CYS A 30 4.56 -6.33 -5.77
C CYS A 30 5.24 -5.70 -4.55
N VAL A 31 5.74 -4.48 -4.72
CA VAL A 31 6.55 -3.77 -3.70
C VAL A 31 5.70 -2.89 -2.80
N LEU A 32 4.50 -2.52 -3.25
CA LEU A 32 3.58 -1.67 -2.52
C LEU A 32 2.14 -1.97 -2.95
N HIS A 33 1.22 -1.88 -2.01
CA HIS A 33 -0.19 -1.78 -2.34
C HIS A 33 -0.92 -0.89 -1.35
N GLN A 34 -1.95 -0.22 -1.83
CA GLN A 34 -2.85 0.60 -1.02
C GLN A 34 -4.29 0.36 -1.52
N ASN A 35 -5.22 0.27 -0.58
CA ASN A 35 -6.63 0.02 -0.81
C ASN A 35 -7.48 0.76 0.23
N GLN A 36 -8.80 0.75 0.04
CA GLN A 36 -9.78 1.40 0.94
C GLN A 36 -9.55 2.91 1.16
N MET A 37 -9.02 3.60 0.15
CA MET A 37 -8.82 5.04 0.14
C MET A 37 -9.64 5.70 -0.97
N SER A 38 -10.09 6.93 -0.74
CA SER A 38 -10.69 7.75 -1.77
C SER A 38 -9.61 8.44 -2.61
N MET A 39 -9.91 8.72 -3.88
CA MET A 39 -9.00 9.47 -4.75
C MET A 39 -8.71 10.87 -4.20
N ILE A 40 -9.71 11.49 -3.55
CA ILE A 40 -9.59 12.80 -2.90
C ILE A 40 -8.58 12.74 -1.76
N SER A 41 -8.66 11.71 -0.91
CA SER A 41 -7.71 11.54 0.19
C SER A 41 -6.29 11.32 -0.33
N LEU A 42 -6.14 10.57 -1.43
CA LEU A 42 -4.83 10.24 -1.98
C LEU A 42 -4.06 11.45 -2.52
N VAL A 43 -4.78 12.45 -3.04
CA VAL A 43 -4.18 13.69 -3.59
C VAL A 43 -4.21 14.87 -2.61
N SER A 44 -4.66 14.65 -1.37
CA SER A 44 -4.64 15.69 -0.34
C SER A 44 -3.22 15.89 0.18
N GLU A 45 -3.04 16.99 0.92
CA GLU A 45 -1.82 17.18 1.72
C GLU A 45 -1.69 16.07 2.78
N PRO A 46 -0.45 15.74 3.20
CA PRO A 46 -0.19 14.89 4.34
C PRO A 46 -0.85 15.40 5.61
N ILE A 47 -1.34 14.46 6.43
CA ILE A 47 -1.94 14.74 7.72
C ILE A 47 -0.86 14.49 8.77
N PRO A 48 -0.40 15.50 9.54
CA PRO A 48 0.55 15.29 10.63
C PRO A 48 -0.03 14.34 11.68
N PHE A 49 0.78 13.40 12.15
CA PHE A 49 0.42 12.47 13.21
C PHE A 49 1.60 12.23 14.15
N ASP A 50 1.26 11.89 15.39
CA ASP A 50 2.23 11.41 16.36
C ASP A 50 2.34 9.88 16.21
N GLU A 51 3.54 9.39 15.92
CA GLU A 51 3.76 7.95 15.74
C GLU A 51 3.55 7.17 17.04
N ASP A 52 3.79 7.80 18.19
CA ASP A 52 3.67 7.16 19.50
C ASP A 52 2.19 6.89 19.87
N LEU A 53 1.26 7.56 19.17
CA LEU A 53 -0.19 7.31 19.30
C LEU A 53 -0.70 6.18 18.38
N ILE A 54 0.15 5.64 17.50
CA ILE A 54 -0.24 4.50 16.65
C ILE A 54 0.03 3.21 17.42
N ASP A 55 -0.97 2.78 18.19
CA ASP A 55 -0.94 1.52 18.94
C ASP A 55 -1.92 0.47 18.36
N ASN A 56 -1.86 -0.76 18.88
CA ASN A 56 -2.84 -1.83 18.61
C ASN A 56 -3.08 -2.21 17.13
N LEU A 57 -2.17 -1.88 16.22
CA LEU A 57 -2.22 -2.27 14.82
C LEU A 57 -1.18 -3.35 14.49
N SER A 58 -1.52 -4.23 13.53
CA SER A 58 -0.52 -5.15 12.98
C SER A 58 0.54 -4.38 12.19
N PRO A 59 1.75 -4.93 11.97
CA PRO A 59 2.76 -4.26 11.15
C PRO A 59 2.28 -3.93 9.73
N PHE A 60 1.32 -4.71 9.21
CA PHE A 60 0.67 -4.44 7.94
C PHE A 60 -0.22 -3.20 8.03
N ASP A 61 -1.14 -3.18 9.00
CA ASP A 61 -2.09 -2.08 9.18
C ASP A 61 -1.37 -0.78 9.56
N THR A 62 -0.32 -0.84 10.39
CA THR A 62 0.53 0.31 10.72
C THR A 62 1.15 0.93 9.45
N ARG A 63 1.72 0.11 8.55
CA ARG A 63 2.28 0.62 7.29
C ARG A 63 1.21 1.21 6.39
N HIS A 64 0.05 0.55 6.30
CA HIS A 64 -1.09 1.00 5.49
C HIS A 64 -1.61 2.36 5.97
N PHE A 65 -1.73 2.53 7.28
CA PHE A 65 -2.15 3.75 7.94
C PHE A 65 -1.13 4.88 7.78
N LYS A 66 0.16 4.60 8.03
CA LYS A 66 1.22 5.61 7.82
C LYS A 66 1.31 6.06 6.36
N THR A 67 1.13 5.14 5.40
CA THR A 67 1.13 5.46 3.96
C THR A 67 -0.05 6.35 3.59
N GLU A 68 -1.22 6.11 4.20
CA GLU A 68 -2.41 6.97 4.04
C GLU A 68 -2.17 8.38 4.59
N LEU A 69 -1.68 8.51 5.82
CA LEU A 69 -1.52 9.82 6.46
C LEU A 69 -0.40 10.65 5.81
N ASN A 70 0.73 10.02 5.49
CA ASN A 70 1.84 10.70 4.82
C ASN A 70 1.67 10.83 3.31
N LYS A 71 0.60 10.26 2.74
CA LYS A 71 0.33 10.29 1.28
C LYS A 71 1.48 9.72 0.45
N SER A 72 2.24 8.79 1.04
CA SER A 72 3.51 8.35 0.48
C SER A 72 3.36 7.35 -0.68
N PHE A 73 2.14 6.93 -1.03
CA PHE A 73 1.92 6.06 -2.19
C PHE A 73 2.48 6.65 -3.50
N PHE A 74 2.34 7.97 -3.69
CA PHE A 74 2.90 8.70 -4.83
C PHE A 74 4.26 9.34 -4.57
N ALA A 75 4.83 9.15 -3.37
CA ALA A 75 6.14 9.71 -3.07
C ALA A 75 7.23 9.07 -3.96
N PRO A 76 8.28 9.82 -4.31
CA PRO A 76 9.43 9.24 -4.99
C PRO A 76 10.08 8.18 -4.09
N TRP A 77 10.06 6.92 -4.54
CA TRP A 77 10.79 5.83 -3.90
C TRP A 77 12.26 5.94 -4.32
N TYR A 78 13.09 6.61 -3.51
CA TYR A 78 14.56 6.62 -3.67
C TYR A 78 15.16 5.27 -3.28
#